data_AF-A0A532T3J3-F1
#
_entry.id   AF-A0A532T3J3-F1
#
_cell.length_a   1.000
_cell.length_b   1.000
_cell.length_c   1.000
_cell.angle_alpha   90.00
_cell.angle_beta   90.00
_cell.angle_gamma   90.00
#
_symmetry.space_group_name_H-M   'P 1'
#
loop_
_entity.id
_entity.type
_entity.pdbx_description
1 polymer ?
#
loop_
_entity_poly.entity_id
_entity_poly.type
_entity_poly.pdbx_seq_one_letter_code
_entity_poly.pdbx_strand_id
1 'polypeptide(L)'
;MNDLQKLKINISSLLDIVNSDKKFFQSIVPFVTNLNNEVNNNPIDLSGLEFLMKKVESFYQRYRSSGNSRVLYISPKQASNSDPIVKEIIEIIDVLKDKEPDDIEKESEEIKQIDSNTLNNESLKLKDQKLYESCKSTFESEDYWNFVFNATRHLEVRIREKARLDATDTGTTLMNKSFHVDNGCLRIPSCKTVAEEEGFFHILRGIVMFHRNAKGHREGEIEKERALQIVNYIDYLIDMIESAERKNK
;
A
#
# COMPACT_ATOMS: atom_id res chain seq x y z
N MET A 1 -9.70 -17.61 11.00
CA MET A 1 -10.10 -17.15 9.65
C MET A 1 -11.31 -17.96 9.26
N ASN A 2 -12.46 -17.32 9.07
CA ASN A 2 -13.68 -18.01 8.65
C ASN A 2 -13.55 -18.47 7.18
N ASP A 3 -14.49 -19.28 6.69
CA ASP A 3 -14.34 -19.89 5.38
C ASP A 3 -14.51 -18.87 4.26
N LEU A 4 -15.37 -17.87 4.45
CA LEU A 4 -15.49 -16.77 3.51
C LEU A 4 -14.20 -15.92 3.38
N GLN A 5 -13.49 -15.68 4.49
CA GLN A 5 -12.18 -15.01 4.48
C GLN A 5 -11.14 -15.82 3.71
N LYS A 6 -11.07 -17.14 3.95
CA LYS A 6 -10.18 -18.03 3.20
C LYS A 6 -10.51 -18.00 1.71
N LEU A 7 -11.79 -17.99 1.36
CA LEU A 7 -12.22 -17.92 -0.03
C LEU A 7 -11.72 -16.64 -0.72
N LYS A 8 -11.93 -15.48 -0.08
CA LYS A 8 -11.48 -14.18 -0.61
C LYS A 8 -9.95 -14.14 -0.83
N ILE A 9 -9.18 -14.63 0.15
CA ILE A 9 -7.71 -14.65 0.07
C ILE A 9 -7.23 -15.57 -1.05
N ASN A 10 -7.80 -16.77 -1.16
CA ASN A 10 -7.40 -17.72 -2.20
C ASN A 10 -7.77 -17.21 -3.60
N ILE A 11 -8.95 -16.62 -3.78
CA ILE A 11 -9.36 -16.03 -5.07
C ILE A 11 -8.46 -14.85 -5.46
N SER A 12 -8.12 -13.97 -4.51
CA SER A 12 -7.19 -12.87 -4.73
C SER A 12 -5.79 -13.37 -5.13
N SER A 13 -5.29 -14.38 -4.41
CA SER A 13 -3.99 -15.01 -4.72
C SER A 13 -3.99 -15.65 -6.11
N LEU A 14 -5.08 -16.32 -6.49
CA LEU A 14 -5.24 -16.89 -7.83
C LEU A 14 -5.26 -15.80 -8.90
N LEU A 15 -5.94 -14.66 -8.65
CA LEU A 15 -5.97 -13.52 -9.56
C LEU A 15 -4.57 -12.94 -9.78
N ASP A 16 -3.78 -12.78 -8.72
CA ASP A 16 -2.40 -12.30 -8.81
C ASP A 16 -1.52 -13.23 -9.66
N ILE A 17 -1.62 -14.55 -9.42
CA ILE A 17 -0.90 -15.55 -10.22
C ILE A 17 -1.31 -15.47 -11.69
N VAL A 18 -2.61 -15.43 -11.97
CA VAL A 18 -3.14 -15.34 -13.33
C VAL A 18 -2.69 -14.05 -14.04
N ASN A 19 -2.61 -12.94 -13.31
CA ASN A 19 -2.13 -11.66 -13.82
C ASN A 19 -0.61 -11.63 -14.05
N SER A 20 0.17 -12.41 -13.29
CA SER A 20 1.62 -12.50 -13.46
C SER A 20 2.04 -13.17 -14.78
N ASP A 21 1.21 -14.09 -15.30
CA ASP A 21 1.43 -14.77 -16.60
C ASP A 21 0.12 -14.84 -17.41
N LYS A 22 -0.37 -13.66 -17.83
CA LYS A 22 -1.62 -13.53 -18.61
C LYS A 22 -1.59 -14.33 -19.91
N LYS A 23 -0.40 -14.57 -20.49
CA LYS A 23 -0.27 -15.32 -21.73
C LYS A 23 -0.60 -16.79 -21.50
N PHE A 24 -0.08 -17.39 -20.43
CA PHE A 24 -0.39 -18.78 -20.09
C PHE A 24 -1.86 -18.94 -19.67
N PHE A 25 -2.38 -18.02 -18.87
CA PHE A 25 -3.73 -18.10 -18.29
C PHE A 25 -4.82 -17.39 -19.10
N GLN A 26 -4.54 -16.96 -20.34
CA GLN A 26 -5.41 -16.08 -21.12
C GLN A 26 -6.88 -16.54 -21.15
N SER A 27 -7.14 -17.84 -21.26
CA SER A 27 -8.51 -18.38 -21.33
C SER A 27 -9.28 -18.34 -20.01
N ILE A 28 -8.60 -18.14 -18.87
CA ILE A 28 -9.24 -18.08 -17.54
C ILE A 28 -9.21 -16.72 -16.87
N VAL A 29 -8.45 -15.75 -17.40
CA VAL A 29 -8.41 -14.38 -16.86
C VAL A 29 -9.80 -13.81 -16.61
N PRO A 30 -10.77 -13.83 -17.56
CA PRO A 30 -12.09 -13.26 -17.32
C PRO A 30 -12.86 -13.96 -16.19
N PHE A 31 -12.71 -15.29 -16.07
CA PHE A 31 -13.40 -16.06 -15.04
C PHE A 31 -12.82 -15.77 -13.65
N VAL A 32 -11.51 -15.66 -13.52
CA VAL A 32 -10.84 -15.34 -12.25
C VAL A 32 -11.10 -13.90 -11.82
N THR A 33 -11.14 -12.95 -12.77
CA THR A 33 -11.57 -11.57 -12.48
C THR A 33 -13.02 -11.54 -11.98
N ASN A 34 -13.93 -12.26 -12.64
CA ASN A 34 -15.33 -12.30 -12.21
C ASN A 34 -15.50 -13.02 -10.87
N LEU A 35 -14.72 -14.06 -10.57
CA LEU A 35 -14.70 -14.70 -9.25
C LEU A 35 -14.33 -13.70 -8.16
N ASN A 36 -13.30 -12.89 -8.40
CA ASN A 36 -12.87 -11.86 -7.46
C ASN A 36 -13.93 -10.77 -7.27
N ASN A 37 -14.66 -10.40 -8.31
CA ASN A 37 -15.76 -9.46 -8.16
C ASN A 37 -16.91 -10.08 -7.36
N GLU A 38 -17.30 -11.31 -7.70
CA GLU A 38 -18.45 -11.99 -7.09
C GLU A 38 -18.25 -12.31 -5.61
N VAL A 39 -17.06 -12.76 -5.22
CA VAL A 39 -16.75 -13.03 -3.81
C VAL A 39 -16.76 -11.77 -2.94
N ASN A 40 -16.63 -10.58 -3.57
CA ASN A 40 -16.68 -9.29 -2.90
C ASN A 40 -18.06 -8.61 -3.00
N ASN A 41 -19.02 -9.20 -3.70
CA ASN A 41 -20.41 -8.75 -3.69
C ASN A 41 -21.07 -9.03 -2.33
N ASN A 42 -22.14 -8.30 -2.04
CA ASN A 42 -22.98 -8.58 -0.88
C ASN A 42 -24.47 -8.37 -1.23
N PRO A 43 -25.30 -9.43 -1.22
CA PRO A 43 -24.96 -10.82 -0.87
C PRO A 43 -24.05 -11.48 -1.92
N ILE A 44 -23.38 -12.57 -1.52
CA ILE A 44 -22.51 -13.35 -2.40
C ILE A 44 -23.37 -14.35 -3.19
N ASP A 45 -23.23 -14.39 -4.51
CA ASP A 45 -23.86 -15.43 -5.34
C ASP A 45 -22.98 -16.69 -5.38
N LEU A 46 -23.22 -17.63 -4.46
CA LEU A 46 -22.53 -18.94 -4.44
C LEU A 46 -22.73 -19.75 -5.72
N SER A 47 -23.89 -19.64 -6.37
CA SER A 47 -24.17 -20.36 -7.63
C SER A 47 -23.34 -19.78 -8.77
N GLY A 48 -23.23 -18.45 -8.81
CA GLY A 48 -22.33 -17.72 -9.70
C GLY A 48 -20.86 -18.11 -9.50
N LEU A 49 -20.40 -18.17 -8.23
CA LEU A 49 -19.05 -18.61 -7.89
C LEU A 49 -18.76 -20.04 -8.34
N GLU A 50 -19.70 -20.97 -8.11
CA GLU A 50 -19.56 -22.36 -8.55
C GLU A 50 -19.46 -22.46 -10.09
N PHE A 51 -20.30 -21.73 -10.81
CA PHE A 51 -20.28 -21.71 -12.27
C PHE A 51 -18.93 -21.21 -12.80
N LEU A 52 -18.42 -20.12 -12.25
CA LEU A 52 -17.13 -19.56 -12.64
C LEU A 52 -15.97 -20.50 -12.28
N MET A 53 -16.01 -21.12 -11.09
CA MET A 53 -14.98 -22.09 -10.71
C MET A 53 -14.98 -23.34 -11.57
N LYS A 54 -16.13 -23.82 -12.05
CA LYS A 54 -16.15 -24.92 -13.04
C LYS A 54 -15.38 -24.57 -14.32
N LYS A 55 -15.41 -23.31 -14.76
CA LYS A 55 -14.62 -22.86 -15.93
C LYS A 55 -13.13 -22.84 -15.61
N VAL A 56 -12.74 -22.32 -14.45
CA VAL A 56 -11.35 -22.34 -13.99
C VAL A 56 -10.85 -23.78 -13.83
N GLU A 57 -11.59 -24.64 -13.15
CA GLU A 57 -11.25 -26.03 -12.92
C GLU A 57 -11.06 -26.81 -14.24
N SER A 58 -11.91 -26.56 -15.24
CA SER A 58 -11.76 -27.19 -16.56
C SER A 58 -10.43 -26.86 -17.25
N PHE A 59 -9.85 -25.69 -16.97
CA PHE A 59 -8.51 -25.33 -17.45
C PHE A 59 -7.44 -26.19 -16.79
N TYR A 60 -7.51 -26.36 -15.46
CA TYR A 60 -6.52 -27.10 -14.67
C TYR A 60 -6.59 -28.61 -14.91
N GLN A 61 -7.78 -29.15 -15.14
CA GLN A 61 -7.98 -30.58 -15.47
C GLN A 61 -7.17 -31.03 -16.69
N ARG A 62 -6.92 -30.15 -17.66
CA ARG A 62 -6.07 -30.46 -18.84
C ARG A 62 -4.61 -30.72 -18.49
N TYR A 63 -4.17 -30.24 -17.32
CA TYR A 63 -2.81 -30.37 -16.81
C TYR A 63 -2.70 -31.34 -15.64
N ARG A 64 -3.81 -31.95 -15.19
CA ARG A 64 -3.78 -33.04 -14.23
C ARG A 64 -3.62 -34.34 -14.99
N SER A 65 -2.64 -35.16 -14.61
CA SER A 65 -2.45 -36.46 -15.26
C SER A 65 -3.68 -37.32 -15.03
N SER A 66 -4.38 -37.72 -16.11
CA SER A 66 -5.36 -38.80 -16.00
C SER A 66 -4.58 -40.07 -15.68
N GLY A 67 -4.79 -40.67 -14.50
CA GLY A 67 -4.01 -41.81 -13.98
C GLY A 67 -3.95 -43.08 -14.85
N ASN A 68 -4.48 -43.06 -16.07
CA ASN A 68 -4.49 -44.17 -17.03
C ASN A 68 -3.45 -44.06 -18.16
N SER A 69 -2.61 -43.02 -18.17
CA SER A 69 -1.60 -42.86 -19.24
C SER A 69 -0.29 -43.57 -18.90
N ARG A 70 0.17 -44.46 -19.78
CA ARG A 70 1.50 -45.10 -19.71
C ARG A 70 2.67 -44.15 -20.03
N VAL A 71 2.38 -42.86 -20.25
CA VAL A 71 3.36 -41.83 -20.60
C VAL A 71 3.50 -40.86 -19.42
N LEU A 72 4.74 -40.63 -18.99
CA LEU A 72 5.08 -39.65 -17.96
C LEU A 72 4.73 -38.24 -18.45
N TYR A 73 3.66 -37.66 -17.90
CA TYR A 73 3.25 -36.29 -18.17
C TYR A 73 3.77 -35.36 -17.07
N ILE A 74 4.47 -34.30 -17.47
CA ILE A 74 4.94 -33.25 -16.57
C ILE A 74 4.12 -32.00 -16.87
N SER A 75 3.34 -31.54 -15.88
CA SER A 75 2.53 -30.34 -16.03
C SER A 75 3.39 -29.07 -16.08
N PRO A 76 2.94 -28.01 -16.78
CA PRO A 76 3.61 -26.71 -16.73
C PRO A 76 3.69 -26.20 -15.30
N LYS A 77 4.83 -25.58 -14.93
CA LYS A 77 5.07 -25.06 -13.57
C LYS A 77 3.98 -24.09 -13.12
N GLN A 78 3.49 -23.25 -14.04
CA GLN A 78 2.39 -22.33 -13.78
C GLN A 78 1.17 -23.07 -13.25
N ALA A 79 0.72 -24.12 -13.96
CA ALA A 79 -0.44 -24.91 -13.56
C ALA A 79 -0.16 -25.73 -12.29
N SER A 80 1.01 -26.36 -12.16
CA SER A 80 1.32 -27.19 -10.98
C SER A 80 1.36 -26.38 -9.68
N ASN A 81 1.87 -25.15 -9.75
CA ASN A 81 2.06 -24.31 -8.58
C ASN A 81 0.75 -23.70 -8.06
N SER A 82 -0.22 -23.44 -8.95
CA SER A 82 -1.51 -22.83 -8.58
C SER A 82 -2.66 -23.84 -8.45
N ASP A 83 -2.47 -25.09 -8.88
CA ASP A 83 -3.47 -26.16 -8.73
C ASP A 83 -3.94 -26.37 -7.27
N PRO A 84 -3.07 -26.32 -6.24
CA PRO A 84 -3.51 -26.43 -4.85
C PRO A 84 -4.50 -25.33 -4.44
N ILE A 85 -4.25 -24.09 -4.86
CA ILE A 85 -5.13 -22.94 -4.57
C ILE A 85 -6.51 -23.17 -5.21
N VAL A 86 -6.54 -23.66 -6.44
CA VAL A 86 -7.80 -23.96 -7.15
C VAL A 86 -8.62 -25.03 -6.42
N LYS A 87 -7.96 -26.10 -5.95
CA LYS A 87 -8.63 -27.15 -5.17
C LYS A 87 -9.18 -26.63 -3.85
N GLU A 88 -8.39 -25.81 -3.15
CA GLU A 88 -8.81 -25.20 -1.89
C GLU A 88 -10.02 -24.28 -2.09
N ILE A 89 -10.06 -23.48 -3.16
CA ILE A 89 -11.23 -22.64 -3.50
C ILE A 89 -12.47 -23.51 -3.71
N ILE A 90 -12.34 -24.62 -4.44
CA ILE A 90 -13.47 -25.54 -4.71
C ILE A 90 -13.98 -26.14 -3.39
N GLU A 91 -13.08 -26.66 -2.56
CA GLU A 91 -13.43 -27.23 -1.25
C GLU A 91 -14.14 -26.21 -0.36
N ILE A 92 -13.67 -24.95 -0.34
CA ILE A 92 -14.31 -23.89 0.44
C ILE A 92 -15.70 -23.55 -0.10
N ILE A 93 -15.87 -23.46 -1.43
CA ILE A 93 -17.19 -23.22 -2.03
C ILE A 93 -18.17 -24.34 -1.67
N ASP A 94 -17.73 -25.60 -1.71
CA ASP A 94 -18.56 -26.73 -1.33
C ASP A 94 -18.96 -26.65 0.16
N VAL A 95 -18.03 -26.32 1.06
CA VAL A 95 -18.33 -26.09 2.48
C VAL A 95 -19.33 -24.94 2.68
N LEU A 96 -19.18 -23.83 1.96
CA LEU A 96 -20.08 -22.69 2.09
C LEU A 96 -21.49 -22.99 1.57
N LYS A 97 -21.64 -23.86 0.56
CA LYS A 97 -22.95 -24.28 0.05
C LYS A 97 -23.77 -25.10 1.04
N ASP A 98 -23.09 -25.81 1.94
CA ASP A 98 -23.72 -26.62 2.98
C ASP A 98 -24.09 -25.79 4.23
N LYS A 99 -23.72 -24.50 4.28
CA LYS A 99 -24.09 -23.58 5.37
C LYS A 99 -25.47 -22.96 5.13
N GLU A 100 -26.14 -22.60 6.23
CA GLU A 100 -27.36 -21.80 6.14
C GLU A 100 -27.03 -20.39 5.63
N PRO A 101 -27.90 -19.76 4.82
CA PRO A 101 -27.67 -18.41 4.30
C PRO A 101 -27.34 -17.36 5.38
N ASP A 102 -27.99 -17.48 6.55
CA ASP A 102 -27.80 -16.58 7.69
C ASP A 102 -26.36 -16.67 8.26
N ASP A 103 -25.74 -17.85 8.23
CA ASP A 103 -24.35 -18.04 8.67
C ASP A 103 -23.36 -17.36 7.72
N ILE A 104 -23.65 -17.40 6.41
CA ILE A 104 -22.82 -16.76 5.38
C ILE A 104 -22.95 -15.24 5.47
N GLU A 105 -24.16 -14.73 5.69
CA GLU A 105 -24.40 -13.31 5.90
C GLU A 105 -23.66 -12.81 7.13
N LYS A 106 -23.72 -13.55 8.24
CA LYS A 106 -22.96 -13.26 9.45
C LYS A 106 -21.44 -13.25 9.20
N GLU A 107 -20.89 -14.23 8.49
CA GLU A 107 -19.47 -14.22 8.11
C GLU A 107 -19.11 -13.01 7.23
N SER A 108 -20.00 -12.59 6.32
CA SER A 108 -19.83 -11.40 5.49
C SER A 108 -19.84 -10.11 6.34
N GLU A 109 -20.74 -10.01 7.31
CA GLU A 109 -20.80 -8.89 8.25
C GLU A 109 -19.56 -8.82 9.15
N GLU A 110 -19.09 -9.95 9.68
CA GLU A 110 -17.85 -10.02 10.46
C GLU A 110 -16.64 -9.54 9.64
N ILE A 111 -16.56 -9.91 8.35
CA ILE A 111 -15.53 -9.41 7.44
C ILE A 111 -15.68 -7.92 7.20
N LYS A 112 -16.89 -7.42 6.94
CA LYS A 112 -17.10 -5.98 6.79
C LYS A 112 -16.73 -5.22 8.05
N GLN A 113 -16.99 -5.76 9.25
CA GLN A 113 -16.55 -5.13 10.49
C GLN A 113 -15.03 -5.17 10.63
N ILE A 114 -14.35 -6.23 10.20
CA ILE A 114 -12.88 -6.30 10.18
C ILE A 114 -12.31 -5.32 9.16
N ASP A 115 -12.84 -5.27 7.94
CA ASP A 115 -12.43 -4.34 6.88
C ASP A 115 -12.75 -2.91 7.30
N SER A 116 -13.92 -2.63 7.86
CA SER A 116 -14.30 -1.32 8.41
C SER A 116 -13.43 -0.96 9.60
N ASN A 117 -13.11 -1.90 10.50
CA ASN A 117 -12.17 -1.65 11.59
C ASN A 117 -10.74 -1.52 11.10
N THR A 118 -10.37 -2.06 9.94
CA THR A 118 -9.03 -1.93 9.34
C THR A 118 -8.91 -0.64 8.52
N LEU A 119 -9.98 -0.24 7.83
CA LEU A 119 -10.14 1.03 7.12
C LEU A 119 -10.32 2.20 8.11
N ASN A 120 -11.05 1.99 9.21
CA ASN A 120 -11.14 2.92 10.34
C ASN A 120 -9.88 2.85 11.24
N ASN A 121 -9.05 1.80 11.11
CA ASN A 121 -7.69 1.73 11.66
C ASN A 121 -6.60 1.97 10.60
N GLU A 122 -6.88 2.76 9.56
CA GLU A 122 -5.88 3.69 9.04
C GLU A 122 -5.69 4.82 10.07
N SER A 123 -5.35 4.43 11.31
CA SER A 123 -4.81 5.39 12.25
C SER A 123 -3.58 5.98 11.58
N LEU A 124 -3.52 7.31 11.51
CA LEU A 124 -2.34 8.03 11.08
C LEU A 124 -1.16 7.53 11.91
N LYS A 125 -0.32 6.66 11.34
CA LYS A 125 0.83 6.04 12.00
C LYS A 125 2.09 6.76 11.55
N LEU A 126 2.43 7.83 12.27
CA LEU A 126 3.68 8.55 12.08
C LEU A 126 4.61 8.27 13.26
N LYS A 127 5.91 8.12 12.99
CA LYS A 127 6.91 7.86 14.03
C LYS A 127 7.19 9.12 14.85
N ASP A 128 7.26 10.30 14.21
CA ASP A 128 7.46 11.57 14.93
C ASP A 128 6.14 12.01 15.59
N GLN A 129 6.10 11.92 16.92
CA GLN A 129 4.91 12.26 17.71
C GLN A 129 4.44 13.70 17.50
N LYS A 130 5.38 14.66 17.34
CA LYS A 130 5.02 16.06 17.11
C LYS A 130 4.45 16.28 15.70
N LEU A 131 4.91 15.51 14.71
CA LEU A 131 4.33 15.49 13.37
C LEU A 131 2.90 14.97 13.43
N TYR A 132 2.67 13.85 14.14
CA TYR A 132 1.34 13.30 14.37
C TYR A 132 0.40 14.36 14.97
N GLU A 133 0.80 15.00 16.06
CA GLU A 133 0.02 16.05 16.72
C GLU A 133 -0.30 17.23 15.79
N SER A 134 0.67 17.64 14.97
CA SER A 134 0.52 18.73 13.99
C SER A 134 -0.45 18.40 12.85
N CYS A 135 -0.65 17.11 12.57
CA CYS A 135 -1.35 16.64 11.38
C CYS A 135 -2.70 15.98 11.67
N LYS A 136 -2.90 15.48 12.91
CA LYS A 136 -4.06 14.68 13.31
C LYS A 136 -5.39 15.36 12.98
N SER A 137 -5.57 16.61 13.43
CA SER A 137 -6.85 17.32 13.25
C SER A 137 -7.22 17.48 11.77
N THR A 138 -6.26 17.84 10.91
CA THR A 138 -6.49 18.00 9.46
C THR A 138 -6.71 16.67 8.76
N PHE A 139 -6.14 15.58 9.27
CA PHE A 139 -6.40 14.24 8.73
C PHE A 139 -7.81 13.75 9.10
N GLU A 140 -8.21 13.91 10.36
CA GLU A 140 -9.53 13.52 10.87
C GLU A 140 -10.68 14.34 10.25
N SER A 141 -10.41 15.60 9.88
CA SER A 141 -11.38 16.45 9.18
C SER A 141 -11.37 16.29 7.67
N GLU A 142 -10.64 15.32 7.13
CA GLU A 142 -10.45 15.07 5.69
C GLU A 142 -9.87 16.27 4.91
N ASP A 143 -9.23 17.21 5.59
CA ASP A 143 -8.54 18.35 4.99
C ASP A 143 -7.11 17.94 4.60
N TYR A 144 -7.04 17.10 3.57
CA TYR A 144 -5.78 16.50 3.14
C TYR A 144 -4.80 17.52 2.54
N TRP A 145 -5.31 18.66 2.05
CA TRP A 145 -4.47 19.75 1.58
C TRP A 145 -3.68 20.36 2.73
N ASN A 146 -4.37 20.72 3.82
CA ASN A 146 -3.71 21.27 5.00
C ASN A 146 -2.96 20.20 5.81
N PHE A 147 -3.38 18.94 5.76
CA PHE A 147 -2.62 17.81 6.32
C PHE A 147 -1.18 17.76 5.77
N VAL A 148 -1.02 17.82 4.44
CA VAL A 148 0.31 17.87 3.81
C VAL A 148 1.02 19.19 4.12
N PHE A 149 0.29 20.31 4.14
CA PHE A 149 0.89 21.61 4.47
C PHE A 149 1.49 21.62 5.88
N ASN A 150 0.75 21.13 6.87
CA ASN A 150 1.19 21.00 8.26
C ASN A 150 2.44 20.12 8.37
N ALA A 151 2.47 18.99 7.66
CA ALA A 151 3.66 18.14 7.62
C ALA A 151 4.89 18.87 7.07
N THR A 152 4.74 19.63 5.98
CA THR A 152 5.87 20.40 5.42
C THR A 152 6.34 21.53 6.34
N ARG A 153 5.44 22.18 7.08
CA ARG A 153 5.81 23.17 8.09
C ARG A 153 6.58 22.53 9.24
N HIS A 154 6.12 21.37 9.69
CA HIS A 154 6.80 20.62 10.74
C HIS A 154 8.21 20.22 10.31
N LEU A 155 8.39 19.73 9.08
CA LEU A 155 9.70 19.46 8.50
C LEU A 155 10.64 20.68 8.57
N GLU A 156 10.18 21.87 8.17
CA GLU A 156 10.98 23.11 8.30
C GLU A 156 11.36 23.40 9.75
N VAL A 157 10.44 23.19 10.72
CA VAL A 157 10.73 23.39 12.14
C VAL A 157 11.82 22.43 12.61
N ARG A 158 11.71 21.13 12.31
CA ARG A 158 12.71 20.13 12.74
C ARG A 158 14.08 20.40 12.15
N ILE A 159 14.16 20.81 10.88
CA ILE A 159 15.43 21.20 10.23
C ILE A 159 16.04 22.40 10.93
N ARG A 160 15.25 23.45 11.18
CA ARG A 160 15.73 24.68 11.83
C ARG A 160 16.26 24.42 13.24
N GLU A 161 15.54 23.63 14.03
CA GLU A 161 15.95 23.21 15.37
C GLU A 161 17.29 22.46 15.32
N LYS A 162 17.41 21.46 14.41
CA LYS A 162 18.63 20.67 14.24
C LYS A 162 19.82 21.55 13.82
N ALA A 163 19.58 22.45 12.87
CA ALA A 163 20.56 23.38 12.33
C ALA A 163 20.85 24.58 13.26
N ARG A 164 20.12 24.74 14.37
CA ARG A 164 20.10 25.91 15.27
C ARG A 164 20.14 27.23 14.50
N LEU A 165 19.27 27.32 13.51
CA LEU A 165 19.10 28.51 12.68
C LEU A 165 17.99 29.40 13.22
N ASP A 166 17.96 30.65 12.78
CA ASP A 166 17.02 31.65 13.27
C ASP A 166 15.60 31.41 12.71
N ALA A 167 14.57 31.91 13.39
CA ALA A 167 13.17 31.82 12.93
C ALA A 167 12.96 32.47 11.55
N THR A 168 13.80 33.44 11.18
CA THR A 168 13.81 34.09 9.86
C THR A 168 14.32 33.17 8.74
N ASP A 169 15.05 32.10 9.08
CA ASP A 169 15.48 31.09 8.12
C ASP A 169 14.32 30.15 7.78
N THR A 170 13.73 30.37 6.62
CA THR A 170 12.58 29.62 6.10
C THR A 170 12.78 29.21 4.64
N GLY A 171 11.95 28.27 4.19
CA GLY A 171 11.91 27.90 2.77
C GLY A 171 13.25 27.39 2.24
N THR A 172 13.63 27.84 1.04
CA THR A 172 14.89 27.45 0.39
C THR A 172 16.13 27.98 1.11
N THR A 173 16.05 29.15 1.75
CA THR A 173 17.15 29.72 2.55
C THR A 173 17.52 28.79 3.69
N LEU A 174 16.52 28.24 4.39
CA LEU A 174 16.73 27.27 5.45
C LEU A 174 17.44 26.00 4.94
N MET A 175 16.99 25.46 3.80
CA MET A 175 17.59 24.25 3.21
C MET A 175 19.05 24.48 2.82
N ASN A 176 19.35 25.63 2.21
CA ASN A 176 20.71 26.00 1.81
C ASN A 176 21.64 26.11 3.02
N LYS A 177 21.22 26.83 4.06
CA LYS A 177 22.03 26.99 5.29
C LYS A 177 22.20 25.69 6.07
N SER A 178 21.26 24.75 5.92
CA SER A 178 21.28 23.48 6.64
C SER A 178 22.10 22.41 5.92
N PHE A 179 21.79 22.10 4.66
CA PHE A 179 22.30 20.88 4.01
C PHE A 179 23.06 21.10 2.70
N HIS A 180 23.29 22.34 2.26
CA HIS A 180 24.12 22.56 1.07
C HIS A 180 25.52 21.95 1.28
N VAL A 181 26.07 21.30 0.26
CA VAL A 181 27.35 20.58 0.38
C VAL A 181 28.47 21.49 0.87
N ASP A 182 28.66 22.62 0.20
CA ASP A 182 29.75 23.56 0.55
C ASP A 182 29.49 24.40 1.80
N ASN A 183 28.24 24.87 1.99
CA ASN A 183 27.95 25.94 2.94
C ASN A 183 26.97 25.54 4.07
N GLY A 184 26.37 24.36 3.97
CA GLY A 184 25.43 23.84 4.96
C GLY A 184 26.11 23.49 6.28
N CYS A 185 25.40 23.68 7.39
CA CYS A 185 25.92 23.36 8.73
C CYS A 185 25.65 21.93 9.19
N LEU A 186 24.84 21.16 8.46
CA LEU A 186 24.48 19.77 8.74
C LEU A 186 24.95 18.84 7.63
N ARG A 187 25.16 17.56 8.00
CA ARG A 187 25.36 16.44 7.09
C ARG A 187 24.57 15.23 7.56
N ILE A 188 24.26 14.32 6.63
CA ILE A 188 23.64 13.04 6.95
C ILE A 188 24.74 11.97 7.00
N PRO A 189 25.00 11.32 8.15
CA PRO A 189 26.11 10.38 8.30
C PRO A 189 26.05 9.17 7.35
N SER A 190 24.87 8.78 6.88
CA SER A 190 24.70 7.66 5.95
C SER A 190 25.07 8.00 4.51
N CYS A 191 25.21 9.28 4.15
CA CYS A 191 25.77 9.70 2.87
C CYS A 191 27.28 9.45 2.86
N LYS A 192 27.76 8.67 1.90
CA LYS A 192 29.17 8.29 1.72
C LYS A 192 29.87 9.13 0.64
N THR A 193 29.11 9.76 -0.24
CA THR A 193 29.62 10.56 -1.34
C THR A 193 28.98 11.94 -1.38
N VAL A 194 29.68 12.89 -2.00
CA VAL A 194 29.16 14.25 -2.23
C VAL A 194 27.85 14.21 -3.02
N ALA A 195 27.74 13.35 -4.02
CA ALA A 195 26.53 13.19 -4.83
C ALA A 195 25.31 12.75 -3.99
N GLU A 196 25.51 11.91 -2.96
CA GLU A 196 24.43 11.53 -2.04
C GLU A 196 24.02 12.69 -1.13
N GLU A 197 24.97 13.50 -0.65
CA GLU A 197 24.67 14.73 0.09
C GLU A 197 23.86 15.72 -0.77
N GLU A 198 24.28 15.94 -2.03
CA GLU A 198 23.57 16.78 -3.00
C GLU A 198 22.16 16.25 -3.27
N GLY A 199 22.01 14.94 -3.46
CA GLY A 199 20.73 14.28 -3.67
C GLY A 199 19.75 14.53 -2.51
N PHE A 200 20.22 14.34 -1.27
CA PHE A 200 19.39 14.60 -0.09
C PHE A 200 19.01 16.08 0.04
N PHE A 201 19.96 16.99 -0.19
CA PHE A 201 19.70 18.42 -0.23
C PHE A 201 18.62 18.78 -1.27
N HIS A 202 18.70 18.21 -2.48
CA HIS A 202 17.72 18.46 -3.54
C HIS A 202 16.33 17.92 -3.21
N ILE A 203 16.24 16.77 -2.54
CA ILE A 203 14.96 16.22 -2.04
C ILE A 203 14.29 17.22 -1.09
N LEU A 204 15.01 17.68 -0.06
CA LEU A 204 14.47 18.63 0.92
C LEU A 204 14.05 19.95 0.26
N ARG A 205 14.90 20.49 -0.62
CA ARG A 205 14.61 21.71 -1.38
C ARG A 205 13.40 21.54 -2.30
N GLY A 206 13.28 20.39 -2.95
CA GLY A 206 12.16 20.04 -3.81
C GLY A 206 10.83 19.98 -3.06
N ILE A 207 10.80 19.33 -1.88
CA ILE A 207 9.58 19.26 -1.05
C ILE A 207 9.11 20.66 -0.64
N VAL A 208 10.03 21.50 -0.19
CA VAL A 208 9.70 22.88 0.20
C VAL A 208 9.21 23.69 -1.00
N MET A 209 9.90 23.63 -2.14
CA MET A 209 9.52 24.40 -3.33
C MET A 209 8.23 23.92 -3.99
N PHE A 210 7.98 22.61 -4.00
CA PHE A 210 6.85 22.02 -4.70
C PHE A 210 5.63 21.86 -3.80
N HIS A 211 5.77 21.18 -2.65
CA HIS A 211 4.62 20.93 -1.77
C HIS A 211 4.30 22.13 -0.89
N ARG A 212 5.28 22.69 -0.18
CA ARG A 212 5.02 23.77 0.78
C ARG A 212 4.58 25.06 0.10
N ASN A 213 5.33 25.53 -0.91
CA ASN A 213 4.98 26.79 -1.59
C ASN A 213 3.64 26.67 -2.33
N ALA A 214 3.40 25.57 -3.02
CA ALA A 214 2.13 25.39 -3.72
C ALA A 214 0.95 25.28 -2.76
N LYS A 215 1.13 24.83 -1.51
CA LYS A 215 0.05 24.75 -0.52
C LYS A 215 -0.13 26.01 0.32
N GLY A 216 0.93 26.78 0.51
CA GLY A 216 0.90 28.03 1.25
C GLY A 216 0.47 29.26 0.43
N HIS A 217 0.48 29.18 -0.90
CA HIS A 217 0.14 30.31 -1.78
C HIS A 217 -1.19 30.18 -2.54
N ARG A 218 -1.85 29.02 -2.46
CA ARG A 218 -3.14 28.77 -3.10
C ARG A 218 -3.94 27.75 -2.31
N GLU A 219 -5.25 27.81 -2.49
CA GLU A 219 -6.17 26.74 -2.10
C GLU A 219 -6.04 25.54 -3.06
N GLY A 220 -6.46 24.37 -2.59
CA GLY A 220 -6.48 23.17 -3.42
C GLY A 220 -6.94 21.95 -2.65
N GLU A 221 -7.02 20.84 -3.35
CA GLU A 221 -7.44 19.54 -2.83
C GLU A 221 -6.41 18.48 -3.23
N ILE A 222 -6.37 17.39 -2.49
CA ILE A 222 -5.51 16.25 -2.77
C ILE A 222 -6.18 14.98 -2.22
N GLU A 223 -6.10 13.89 -2.98
CA GLU A 223 -6.66 12.60 -2.55
C GLU A 223 -5.95 12.08 -1.30
N LYS A 224 -6.70 11.38 -0.45
CA LYS A 224 -6.25 10.84 0.84
C LYS A 224 -4.99 10.01 0.70
N GLU A 225 -4.97 9.08 -0.26
CA GLU A 225 -3.87 8.13 -0.49
C GLU A 225 -2.61 8.88 -0.89
N ARG A 226 -2.75 9.89 -1.76
CA ARG A 226 -1.62 10.74 -2.17
C ARG A 226 -1.10 11.56 -1.01
N ALA A 227 -1.98 12.10 -0.19
CA ALA A 227 -1.60 12.88 0.99
C ALA A 227 -0.83 12.01 2.00
N LEU A 228 -1.31 10.80 2.28
CA LEU A 228 -0.64 9.81 3.13
C LEU A 228 0.75 9.45 2.60
N GLN A 229 0.91 9.23 1.30
CA GLN A 229 2.24 8.97 0.71
C GLN A 229 3.22 10.11 0.99
N ILE A 230 2.77 11.36 0.82
CA ILE A 230 3.62 12.54 1.04
C ILE A 230 3.97 12.69 2.53
N VAL A 231 2.99 12.57 3.43
CA VAL A 231 3.23 12.76 4.87
C VAL A 231 4.10 11.64 5.45
N ASN A 232 3.91 10.38 5.04
CA ASN A 232 4.80 9.30 5.46
C ASN A 232 6.23 9.49 4.93
N TYR A 233 6.39 10.04 3.73
CA TYR A 233 7.72 10.37 3.23
C TYR A 233 8.37 11.51 4.04
N ILE A 234 7.58 12.51 4.46
CA ILE A 234 8.06 13.56 5.36
C ILE A 234 8.47 12.99 6.72
N ASP A 235 7.70 12.07 7.29
CA ASP A 235 8.05 11.37 8.55
C ASP A 235 9.39 10.64 8.43
N TYR A 236 9.61 9.93 7.31
CA TYR A 236 10.91 9.33 7.01
C TYR A 236 12.05 10.37 6.90
N LEU A 237 11.80 11.51 6.28
CA LEU A 237 12.82 12.55 6.17
C LEU A 237 13.16 13.18 7.53
N ILE A 238 12.18 13.30 8.43
CA ILE A 238 12.43 13.77 9.80
C ILE A 238 13.34 12.78 10.55
N ASP A 239 13.11 11.47 10.40
CA ASP A 239 13.99 10.44 10.96
C ASP A 239 15.44 10.59 10.44
N MET A 240 15.59 10.83 9.13
CA MET A 240 16.89 11.14 8.54
C MET A 240 17.52 12.43 9.11
N ILE A 241 16.74 13.50 9.28
CA ILE A 241 17.20 14.76 9.87
C ILE A 241 17.62 14.56 11.32
N GLU A 242 16.97 13.67 12.07
CA GLU A 242 17.39 13.36 13.43
C GLU A 242 18.73 12.63 13.50
N SER A 243 19.08 11.86 12.48
CA SER A 243 20.44 11.30 12.36
C SER A 243 21.49 12.34 11.97
N ALA A 244 21.10 13.55 11.55
CA ALA A 244 22.03 14.55 11.03
C ALA A 244 23.02 15.05 12.09
N GLU A 245 24.27 15.23 11.65
CA GLU A 245 25.36 15.76 12.45
C GLU A 245 25.73 17.16 11.99
N ARG A 246 26.25 17.98 12.90
CA ARG A 246 26.87 19.24 12.52
C ARG A 246 28.20 18.98 11.83
N LYS A 247 28.43 19.66 10.70
CA LYS A 247 29.76 19.72 10.09
C LYS A 247 30.68 20.50 11.05
N ASN A 248 31.77 19.87 11.50
CA ASN A 248 32.84 20.59 12.19
C ASN A 248 33.47 21.53 11.15
N LYS A 249 33.35 22.83 11.34
CA LYS A 249 34.06 23.85 10.55
C LYS A 249 35.42 24.10 11.17
#